data_AF-A0A939UM91-F1
#
_entry.id   AF-A0A939UM91-F1
#
_cell.length_a   1.000
_cell.length_b   1.000
_cell.length_c   1.000
_cell.angle_alpha   90.00
_cell.angle_beta   90.00
_cell.angle_gamma   90.00
#
_symmetry.space_group_name_H-M   'P 1'
#
loop_
_entity.id
_entity.type
_entity.pdbx_description
1 polymer ?
#
loop_
_entity_poly.entity_id
_entity_poly.type
_entity_poly.pdbx_seq_one_letter_code
_entity_poly.pdbx_strand_id
1 'polypeptide(L)' 'TMKFYHELKKRGVIVVPGEYFFFGSTADKSLPPVEEHPHYSKCLRLNYAGDEKETFGGLKIIAELYKKYS' A
#
# COMPACT_ATOMS: atom_id res chain seq x y z
N THR A 1 6.08 -1.63 2.45
CA THR A 1 4.62 -1.64 2.66
C THR A 1 4.07 -2.96 3.20
N MET A 2 4.59 -4.12 2.79
CA MET A 2 4.00 -5.44 3.10
C MET A 2 3.66 -5.72 4.57
N LYS A 3 4.52 -5.35 5.51
CA LYS A 3 4.25 -5.52 6.95
C LYS A 3 2.96 -4.81 7.38
N PHE A 4 2.75 -3.58 6.90
CA PHE A 4 1.53 -2.81 7.18
C PHE A 4 0.29 -3.47 6.56
N TYR A 5 0.40 -3.94 5.30
CA TYR A 5 -0.68 -4.68 4.65
C TYR A 5 -1.08 -5.95 5.42
N HIS A 6 -0.13 -6.74 5.91
CA HIS A 6 -0.43 -7.94 6.70
C HIS A 6 -1.22 -7.61 7.98
N GLU A 7 -0.90 -6.51 8.66
CA GLU A 7 -1.63 -6.06 9.84
C GLU A 7 -3.02 -5.51 9.51
N LEU A 8 -3.19 -4.83 8.37
CA LEU A 8 -4.51 -4.43 7.86
C LEU A 8 -5.39 -5.65 7.53
N LYS A 9 -4.83 -6.64 6.85
CA LYS A 9 -5.54 -7.87 6.46
C LYS A 9 -6.09 -8.61 7.67
N LYS A 10 -5.34 -8.68 8.78
CA LYS A 10 -5.81 -9.28 10.05
C LYS A 10 -7.04 -8.56 10.64
N ARG A 11 -7.25 -7.30 10.29
CA ARG A 11 -8.39 -6.47 10.72
C ARG A 11 -9.51 -6.40 9.68
N GLY A 12 -9.47 -7.24 8.65
CA GLY A 12 -10.48 -7.27 7.59
C GLY A 12 -10.31 -6.19 6.51
N VAL A 13 -9.21 -5.44 6.51
CA VAL A 13 -8.97 -4.40 5.49
C VAL A 13 -8.05 -4.94 4.41
N ILE A 14 -8.57 -5.02 3.18
CA ILE A 14 -7.83 -5.49 2.00
C ILE A 14 -7.49 -4.29 1.10
N VAL A 15 -6.20 -4.12 0.84
CA VAL A 15 -5.62 -3.07 0.00
C VAL A 15 -4.52 -3.66 -0.87
N VAL A 16 -4.05 -2.93 -1.88
CA VAL A 16 -2.93 -3.40 -2.72
C VAL A 16 -1.65 -2.61 -2.40
N PRO A 17 -0.56 -3.26 -1.98
CA PRO A 17 0.75 -2.64 -1.84
C PRO A 17 1.26 -2.00 -3.13
N GLY A 18 1.84 -0.80 -3.04
CA GLY A 18 2.33 -0.02 -4.18
C GLY A 18 3.49 -0.66 -4.94
N GLU A 19 4.28 -1.50 -4.28
CA GLU A 19 5.40 -2.24 -4.87
C GLU A 19 4.99 -3.14 -6.06
N TYR A 20 3.69 -3.51 -6.18
CA TYR A 20 3.17 -4.27 -7.32
C TYR A 20 2.90 -3.44 -8.59
N PHE A 21 3.13 -2.13 -8.58
CA PHE A 21 2.77 -1.22 -9.69
C PHE A 21 3.96 -0.76 -10.54
N PHE A 22 5.19 -1.19 -10.23
CA PHE A 22 6.41 -0.76 -10.92
C PHE A 22 6.87 -1.79 -11.96
N PHE A 23 6.08 -1.98 -13.01
CA PHE A 23 6.45 -2.88 -14.12
C PHE A 23 7.53 -2.26 -15.01
N GLY A 24 8.35 -3.12 -15.63
CA GLY A 24 9.36 -2.68 -16.61
C GLY A 24 10.54 -1.93 -15.99
N SER A 25 10.72 -1.98 -14.66
CA SER A 25 11.85 -1.36 -13.95
C SER A 25 13.22 -1.87 -14.39
N THR A 26 13.27 -3.02 -15.07
CA THR A 26 14.49 -3.61 -15.62
C THR A 26 14.75 -3.26 -17.10
N ALA A 27 13.87 -2.49 -17.73
CA ALA A 27 13.93 -2.21 -19.18
C ALA A 27 15.04 -1.21 -19.54
N ASP A 28 15.30 -0.23 -18.68
CA ASP A 28 16.36 0.74 -18.84
C ASP A 28 17.48 0.45 -17.85
N LYS A 29 18.56 -0.19 -18.33
CA LYS A 29 19.73 -0.54 -17.51
C LYS A 29 20.60 0.66 -17.15
N SER A 30 20.31 1.86 -17.67
CA SER A 30 21.00 3.09 -17.28
C SER A 30 20.49 3.67 -15.96
N LEU A 31 19.31 3.23 -15.51
CA LEU A 31 18.70 3.65 -14.25
C LEU A 31 19.01 2.64 -13.13
N PRO A 32 19.07 3.10 -11.86
CA PRO A 32 19.16 2.20 -10.72
C PRO A 32 17.88 1.35 -10.59
N PRO A 33 17.96 0.17 -9.93
CA PRO A 33 16.80 -0.65 -9.63
C PRO A 33 15.71 0.15 -8.90
N VAL A 34 14.45 -0.01 -9.32
CA VAL A 34 13.33 0.75 -8.73
C VAL A 34 13.14 0.43 -7.24
N GLU A 35 13.54 -0.77 -6.82
CA GLU A 35 13.48 -1.27 -5.45
C GLU A 35 14.38 -0.46 -4.50
N GLU A 36 15.45 0.15 -5.03
CA GLU A 36 16.35 1.03 -4.27
C GLU A 36 15.72 2.41 -4.03
N HIS A 37 14.71 2.79 -4.81
CA HIS A 37 14.06 4.07 -4.62
C HIS A 37 13.30 4.09 -3.29
N PRO A 38 13.52 5.09 -2.40
CA PRO A 38 12.98 5.09 -1.04
C PRO A 38 11.45 5.13 -0.96
N HIS A 39 10.77 5.43 -2.08
CA HIS A 39 9.31 5.43 -2.19
C HIS A 39 8.71 4.07 -2.60
N TYR A 40 9.50 3.15 -3.14
CA TYR A 40 9.04 1.89 -3.74
C TYR A 40 8.07 1.12 -2.82
N SER A 41 8.36 1.11 -1.53
CA SER A 41 7.61 0.39 -0.50
C SER A 41 6.89 1.31 0.49
N LYS A 42 6.37 2.46 0.03
CA LYS A 42 5.65 3.45 0.87
C LYS A 42 4.19 3.73 0.49
N CYS A 43 3.68 3.16 -0.59
CA CYS A 43 2.33 3.43 -1.08
C CYS A 43 1.36 2.25 -0.96
N LEU A 44 0.06 2.56 -0.93
CA LEU A 44 -1.08 1.64 -1.03
C LEU A 44 -2.04 2.13 -2.11
N ARG A 45 -2.67 1.21 -2.84
CA ARG A 45 -3.85 1.49 -3.68
C ARG A 45 -5.12 1.13 -2.93
N LEU A 46 -6.09 2.05 -2.97
CA LEU A 46 -7.42 1.93 -2.41
C LEU A 46 -8.45 1.91 -3.55
N ASN A 47 -9.62 1.30 -3.30
CA ASN A 47 -10.82 1.46 -4.12
C ASN A 47 -11.89 2.12 -3.25
N TYR A 48 -12.50 3.20 -3.74
CA TYR A 48 -13.54 3.97 -3.04
C TYR A 48 -14.91 3.88 -3.72
N ALA A 49 -15.07 2.99 -4.71
CA ALA A 49 -16.33 2.76 -5.41
C ALA A 49 -17.27 1.77 -4.67
N GLY A 50 -16.87 1.27 -3.50
CA GLY A 50 -17.68 0.37 -2.67
C GLY A 50 -18.73 1.11 -1.84
N ASP A 51 -19.38 0.38 -0.93
CA ASP A 51 -20.30 0.98 0.05
C ASP A 51 -19.60 2.05 0.89
N GLU A 52 -20.30 3.15 1.16
CA GLU A 52 -19.75 4.29 1.89
C GLU A 52 -19.31 3.90 3.31
N LYS A 53 -20.16 3.17 4.05
CA LYS A 53 -19.87 2.79 5.44
C LYS A 53 -18.70 1.83 5.51
N GLU A 54 -18.63 0.87 4.57
CA GLU A 54 -17.49 -0.04 4.46
C GLU A 54 -16.19 0.72 4.15
N THR A 55 -16.23 1.63 3.18
CA THR A 55 -15.08 2.45 2.77
C THR A 55 -14.56 3.29 3.95
N PHE A 56 -15.44 4.00 4.64
CA PHE A 56 -15.06 4.78 5.84
C PHE A 56 -14.56 3.90 6.98
N GLY A 57 -15.16 2.72 7.19
CA GLY A 57 -14.69 1.75 8.18
C GLY A 57 -13.26 1.30 7.90
N GLY A 58 -12.95 0.97 6.64
CA GLY A 58 -11.60 0.62 6.20
C GLY A 58 -10.60 1.76 6.40
N LEU A 59 -10.95 2.99 6.00
CA LEU A 59 -10.11 4.17 6.18
C LEU A 59 -9.79 4.44 7.67
N LYS A 60 -10.77 4.26 8.56
CA LYS A 60 -10.57 4.41 10.01
C LYS A 60 -9.53 3.41 10.54
N ILE A 61 -9.65 2.14 10.16
CA ILE A 61 -8.70 1.09 10.56
C ILE A 61 -7.29 1.41 10.04
N ILE A 62 -7.17 1.90 8.80
CA ILE A 62 -5.88 2.32 8.21
C ILE A 62 -5.25 3.44 9.06
N ALA A 63 -6.01 4.49 9.36
CA ALA A 63 -5.53 5.62 10.15
C ALA A 63 -5.11 5.21 11.58
N GLU A 64 -5.92 4.37 12.24
CA GLU A 64 -5.61 3.85 13.57
C GLU A 64 -4.35 2.99 13.60
N LEU A 65 -4.16 2.12 12.61
CA LEU A 65 -2.97 1.28 12.53
C LEU A 65 -1.73 2.11 12.17
N TYR A 66 -1.85 3.08 11.27
CA TYR A 66 -0.72 3.90 10.82
C TYR A 66 -0.06 4.70 11.96
N LYS A 67 -0.82 5.11 12.98
CA LYS A 67 -0.27 5.75 14.19
C LYS A 67 0.80 4.92 14.92
N LYS A 68 0.87 3.61 14.70
CA LYS A 68 1.92 2.74 15.26
C LYS A 68 3.21 2.71 14.42
N TYR A 69 3.16 3.28 13.23
CA TYR A 69 4.23 3.34 12.23
C TYR A 69 4.73 4.78 11.99
N SER A 70 4.04 5.77 12.56
CA SER A 70 4.40 7.20 12.54
C SER A 70 5.34 7.58 13.67
#